data_AF-A0A351CEF8-F1
#
_entry.id   AF-A0A351CEF8-F1
#
_cell.length_a   1.000
_cell.length_b   1.000
_cell.length_c   1.000
_cell.angle_alpha   90.00
_cell.angle_beta   90.00
_cell.angle_gamma   90.00
#
_symmetry.space_group_name_H-M   'P 1'
#
loop_
_entity.id
_entity.type
_entity.pdbx_description
1 polymer ?
#
loop_
_entity_poly.entity_id
_entity_poly.type
_entity_poly.pdbx_seq_one_letter_code
_entity_poly.pdbx_strand_id
1 'polypeptide(L)'
;MDKCNILFLPHNVKLTVTKGENLIRAAMRAGVHINASCGGEGVCGKCRIIIEDGNVGGGITEKLDKKDVEKGYRQACLSHALSDLVVRIPIESEVDAGVLNLQKTPRKTARIWEMNLEELKDKGLFMPPVEKKYLELPEPTSQDNLPDVTRLISFLKAKHDEHRLVVELPVIRKISDILRQGNFKVTATLARPVLSGRKTHIIHIQPGDTTDRNYAIAVDVGTTTVYAQLVDLISGNVLAQFGDYN
;
A
#
# COMPACT_ATOMS: atom_id res chain seq x y z
N MET A 1 13.13 38.10 2.61
CA MET A 1 11.99 37.18 2.46
C MET A 1 11.18 37.28 3.75
N ASP A 2 10.00 37.87 3.68
CA ASP A 2 9.13 38.00 4.85
C ASP A 2 8.70 36.61 5.32
N LYS A 3 9.08 36.27 6.56
CA LYS A 3 8.66 35.04 7.24
C LYS A 3 7.48 35.37 8.14
N CYS A 4 6.56 34.43 8.29
CA CYS A 4 5.50 34.52 9.28
C CYS A 4 5.39 33.23 10.08
N ASN A 5 4.84 33.35 11.29
CA ASN A 5 4.64 32.25 12.22
C ASN A 5 3.18 31.82 12.22
N ILE A 6 2.94 30.53 12.06
CA ILE A 6 1.61 29.93 12.20
C ILE A 6 1.60 29.09 13.48
N LEU A 7 0.62 29.35 14.34
CA LEU A 7 0.29 28.51 15.49
C LEU A 7 -0.97 27.70 15.18
N PHE A 8 -0.86 26.37 15.20
CA PHE A 8 -1.98 25.45 15.04
C PHE A 8 -2.52 25.02 16.40
N LEU A 9 -3.78 25.35 16.67
CA LEU A 9 -4.55 24.92 17.84
C LEU A 9 -5.52 23.81 17.45
N PRO A 10 -5.79 22.85 18.35
CA PRO A 10 -5.35 22.73 19.75
C PRO A 10 -3.98 22.05 19.94
N HIS A 11 -3.35 21.54 18.88
CA HIS A 11 -2.09 20.80 18.96
C HIS A 11 -0.87 21.62 19.47
N ASN A 12 -1.02 22.93 19.59
CA ASN A 12 -0.01 23.88 20.04
C ASN A 12 1.31 23.80 19.24
N VAL A 13 1.19 23.51 17.94
CA VAL A 13 2.33 23.37 17.04
C VAL A 13 2.60 24.70 16.35
N LYS A 14 3.84 25.20 16.48
CA LYS A 14 4.28 26.45 15.84
C LYS A 14 5.21 26.15 14.67
N LEU A 15 4.91 26.71 13.51
CA LEU A 15 5.72 26.58 12.31
C LEU A 15 6.03 27.97 11.72
N THR A 16 7.30 28.18 11.34
CA THR A 16 7.69 29.37 10.56
C THR A 16 7.62 29.05 9.07
N VAL A 17 6.82 29.83 8.34
CA VAL A 17 6.57 29.67 6.90
C VAL A 17 6.97 30.93 6.15
N THR A 18 7.10 30.80 4.83
CA THR A 18 7.26 31.97 3.95
C THR A 18 5.90 32.63 3.73
N LYS A 19 5.86 33.97 3.71
CA LYS A 19 4.65 34.72 3.37
C LYS A 19 4.12 34.28 2.00
N GLY A 20 2.83 33.97 1.93
CA GLY A 20 2.15 33.41 0.77
C GLY A 20 2.06 31.87 0.73
N GLU A 21 2.66 31.17 1.70
CA GLU A 21 2.56 29.70 1.78
C GLU A 21 1.12 29.24 2.06
N ASN A 22 0.74 28.11 1.45
CA ASN A 22 -0.59 27.53 1.58
C ASN A 22 -0.75 26.83 2.94
N LEU A 23 -1.85 27.12 3.64
CA LEU A 23 -2.08 26.63 5.00
C LEU A 23 -2.20 25.10 5.10
N ILE A 24 -2.70 24.40 4.07
CA ILE A 24 -2.74 22.92 4.11
C ILE A 24 -1.34 22.31 4.08
N ARG A 25 -0.43 22.86 3.28
CA ARG A 25 0.95 22.39 3.17
C ARG A 25 1.75 22.72 4.41
N ALA A 26 1.53 23.91 4.96
CA ALA A 26 2.12 24.31 6.24
C ALA A 26 1.69 23.36 7.37
N ALA A 27 0.39 23.02 7.45
CA ALA A 27 -0.13 22.07 8.44
C ALA A 27 0.48 20.68 8.27
N MET A 28 0.54 20.16 7.03
CA MET A 28 1.16 18.87 6.72
C MET A 28 2.63 18.81 7.15
N ARG A 29 3.42 19.85 6.84
CA ARG A 29 4.83 19.96 7.27
C ARG A 29 4.98 20.03 8.79
N ALA A 30 4.01 20.61 9.47
CA ALA A 30 3.96 20.69 10.92
C ALA A 30 3.49 19.38 11.58
N GLY A 31 3.14 18.34 10.81
CA GLY A 31 2.55 17.10 11.32
C GLY A 31 1.11 17.28 11.82
N VAL A 32 0.46 18.37 11.42
CA VAL A 32 -0.89 18.72 11.84
C VAL A 32 -1.88 18.30 10.75
N HIS A 33 -2.81 17.41 11.11
CA HIS A 33 -3.75 16.85 10.15
C HIS A 33 -4.99 17.75 9.97
N ILE A 34 -5.30 18.08 8.72
CA ILE A 34 -6.54 18.76 8.32
C ILE A 34 -7.22 17.91 7.25
N ASN A 35 -8.52 17.64 7.41
CA ASN A 35 -9.26 16.78 6.48
C ASN A 35 -9.33 17.37 5.05
N ALA A 36 -8.63 16.74 4.10
CA ALA A 36 -8.59 17.18 2.69
C ALA A 36 -8.78 16.00 1.72
N SER A 37 -10.00 15.47 1.61
CA SER A 37 -10.32 14.30 0.75
C SER A 37 -10.01 14.46 -0.74
N CYS A 38 -9.72 15.68 -1.22
CA CYS A 38 -9.33 15.96 -2.62
C CYS A 38 -7.85 16.35 -2.76
N GLY A 39 -6.99 16.02 -1.79
CA GLY A 39 -5.55 16.34 -1.88
C GLY A 39 -5.21 17.84 -1.89
N GLY A 40 -6.18 18.72 -1.57
CA GLY A 40 -5.96 20.17 -1.56
C GLY A 40 -6.33 20.92 -2.85
N GLU A 41 -7.03 20.29 -3.81
CA GLU A 41 -7.48 20.95 -5.06
C GLU A 41 -8.64 21.95 -4.90
N GLY A 42 -9.17 22.15 -3.68
CA GLY A 42 -10.28 23.09 -3.45
C GLY A 42 -11.67 22.57 -3.84
N VAL A 43 -11.78 21.31 -4.29
CA VAL A 43 -13.05 20.75 -4.81
C VAL A 43 -13.91 20.04 -3.76
N CYS A 44 -13.38 19.58 -2.63
CA CYS A 44 -14.19 18.83 -1.64
C CYS A 44 -14.86 19.70 -0.56
N GLY A 45 -14.27 20.86 -0.26
CA GLY A 45 -14.73 21.79 0.79
C GLY A 45 -14.56 21.32 2.25
N LYS A 46 -13.91 20.17 2.49
CA LYS A 46 -13.73 19.58 3.84
C LYS A 46 -12.53 20.14 4.62
N CYS A 47 -11.61 20.83 3.94
CA CYS A 47 -10.38 21.40 4.48
C CYS A 47 -10.63 22.64 5.37
N ARG A 48 -11.63 22.60 6.26
CA ARG A 48 -12.09 23.75 7.05
C ARG A 48 -11.15 24.03 8.21
N ILE A 49 -10.83 25.30 8.39
CA ILE A 49 -10.05 25.84 9.51
C ILE A 49 -10.69 27.13 9.98
N ILE A 50 -10.43 27.52 11.22
CA ILE A 50 -10.85 28.79 11.79
C ILE A 50 -9.61 29.64 12.01
N ILE A 51 -9.64 30.88 11.52
CA ILE A 51 -8.60 31.86 11.83
C ILE A 51 -9.03 32.61 13.08
N GLU A 52 -8.28 32.46 14.18
CA GLU A 52 -8.56 33.18 15.43
C GLU A 52 -7.84 34.53 15.47
N ASP A 53 -6.64 34.61 14.90
CA ASP A 53 -5.86 35.84 14.86
C ASP A 53 -4.97 35.88 13.61
N GLY A 54 -4.75 37.10 13.09
CA GLY A 54 -3.92 37.39 11.93
C GLY A 54 -4.65 37.45 10.57
N ASN A 55 -3.89 37.78 9.52
CA ASN A 55 -4.38 37.99 8.16
C ASN A 55 -4.06 36.82 7.24
N VAL A 56 -5.12 36.26 6.65
CA VAL A 56 -5.06 35.19 5.64
C VAL A 56 -5.58 35.71 4.31
N GLY A 57 -4.94 35.30 3.21
CA GLY A 57 -5.44 35.52 1.86
C GLY A 57 -6.27 34.33 1.37
N GLY A 58 -7.42 34.56 0.76
CA GLY A 58 -8.23 33.51 0.13
C GLY A 58 -9.01 32.62 1.10
N GLY A 59 -9.40 31.44 0.64
CA GLY A 59 -10.10 30.43 1.45
C GLY A 59 -11.61 30.64 1.61
N ILE A 60 -12.22 31.59 0.90
CA ILE A 60 -13.67 31.77 0.83
C ILE A 60 -14.13 31.15 -0.49
N THR A 61 -15.00 30.14 -0.42
CA THR A 61 -15.62 29.53 -1.61
C THR A 61 -17.11 29.36 -1.40
N GLU A 62 -17.84 29.06 -2.46
CA GLU A 62 -19.29 28.79 -2.44
C GLU A 62 -19.69 27.61 -1.55
N LYS A 63 -18.71 26.83 -1.07
CA LYS A 63 -18.91 25.67 -0.19
C LYS A 63 -18.87 26.01 1.30
N LEU A 64 -18.66 27.28 1.64
CA LEU A 64 -18.74 27.80 3.00
C LEU A 64 -19.99 28.66 3.12
N ASP A 65 -20.81 28.36 4.12
CA ASP A 65 -21.96 29.20 4.44
C ASP A 65 -21.50 30.59 4.89
N LYS A 66 -22.27 31.63 4.54
CA LYS A 66 -21.96 33.02 4.92
C LYS A 66 -21.77 33.19 6.43
N LYS A 67 -22.55 32.45 7.23
CA LYS A 67 -22.45 32.42 8.70
C LYS A 67 -21.12 31.85 9.20
N ASP A 68 -20.54 30.90 8.48
CA ASP A 68 -19.26 30.29 8.83
C ASP A 68 -18.10 31.19 8.40
N VAL A 69 -18.22 31.85 7.24
CA VAL A 69 -17.25 32.86 6.79
C VAL A 69 -17.13 34.02 7.80
N GLU A 70 -18.25 34.46 8.38
CA GLU A 70 -18.32 35.49 9.44
C GLU A 70 -17.70 35.03 10.77
N LYS A 71 -17.79 33.74 11.09
CA LYS A 71 -17.14 33.12 12.26
C LYS A 71 -15.64 32.85 12.07
N GLY A 72 -15.07 33.26 10.93
CA GLY A 72 -13.65 33.08 10.63
C GLY A 72 -13.29 31.75 9.97
N TYR A 73 -14.28 30.97 9.49
CA TYR A 73 -13.99 29.74 8.76
C TYR A 73 -13.41 30.03 7.38
N ARG A 74 -12.39 29.26 7.02
CA ARG A 74 -11.72 29.28 5.71
C ARG A 74 -11.37 27.87 5.27
N GLN A 75 -11.15 27.70 3.98
CA GLN A 75 -10.61 26.48 3.41
C GLN A 75 -9.07 26.54 3.39
N ALA A 76 -8.44 25.75 4.25
CA ALA A 76 -6.98 25.68 4.40
C ALA A 76 -6.26 25.49 3.06
N CYS A 77 -6.85 24.68 2.17
CA CYS A 77 -6.29 24.35 0.87
C CYS A 77 -6.32 25.50 -0.15
N LEU A 78 -7.11 26.55 0.10
CA LEU A 78 -7.19 27.75 -0.73
C LEU A 78 -6.77 29.02 0.05
N SER A 79 -6.18 28.84 1.23
CA SER A 79 -5.77 29.91 2.13
C SER A 79 -4.26 30.06 2.17
N HIS A 80 -3.80 31.31 2.16
CA HIS A 80 -2.39 31.69 2.14
C HIS A 80 -2.03 32.57 3.34
N ALA A 81 -0.90 32.28 4.00
CA ALA A 81 -0.45 33.03 5.15
C ALA A 81 0.16 34.40 4.76
N LEU A 82 -0.47 35.51 5.15
CA LEU A 82 0.02 36.87 4.82
C LEU A 82 0.71 37.56 6.01
N SER A 83 0.38 37.16 7.24
CA SER A 83 1.03 37.61 8.48
C SER A 83 1.21 36.42 9.43
N ASP A 84 1.67 36.70 10.65
CA ASP A 84 1.57 35.74 11.76
C ASP A 84 0.09 35.38 11.98
N LEU A 85 -0.18 34.09 12.21
CA LEU A 85 -1.53 33.51 12.22
C LEU A 85 -1.70 32.57 13.41
N VAL A 86 -2.89 32.62 14.02
CA VAL A 86 -3.39 31.59 14.93
C VAL A 86 -4.54 30.87 14.26
N VAL A 87 -4.31 29.61 13.93
CA VAL A 87 -5.25 28.76 13.20
C VAL A 87 -5.78 27.69 14.14
N ARG A 88 -7.09 27.69 14.39
CA ARG A 88 -7.78 26.60 15.09
C ARG A 88 -8.32 25.61 14.10
N ILE A 89 -8.03 24.33 14.33
CA ILE A 89 -8.61 23.23 13.57
C ILE A 89 -9.91 22.84 14.29
N PRO A 90 -11.08 23.03 13.66
CA PRO A 90 -12.35 22.67 14.27
C PRO A 90 -12.42 21.14 14.40
N ILE A 91 -13.12 20.67 15.44
CA ILE A 91 -13.26 19.25 15.79
C ILE A 91 -13.85 18.43 14.61
N GLU A 92 -14.62 19.07 13.72
CA GLU A 92 -15.17 18.45 12.49
C GLU A 92 -14.14 18.25 11.37
N SER A 93 -12.99 18.94 11.46
CA SER A 93 -11.84 18.83 10.55
C SER A 93 -10.63 18.19 11.21
N GLU A 94 -10.63 18.09 12.54
CA GLU A 94 -9.84 17.11 13.30
C GLU A 94 -10.40 15.71 13.04
N VAL A 95 -9.52 14.75 12.82
CA VAL A 95 -9.90 13.36 13.03
C VAL A 95 -9.86 13.18 14.55
N ASP A 96 -10.99 13.48 15.19
CA ASP A 96 -11.40 13.07 16.53
C ASP A 96 -10.25 12.58 17.46
N ALA A 97 -9.42 13.52 17.94
CA ALA A 97 -8.34 13.22 18.87
C ALA A 97 -8.85 12.73 20.25
N GLY A 98 -10.17 12.79 20.49
CA GLY A 98 -10.85 12.22 21.66
C GLY A 98 -11.10 10.71 21.59
N VAL A 99 -10.83 10.05 20.46
CA VAL A 99 -11.09 8.59 20.28
C VAL A 99 -10.02 7.71 20.94
N LEU A 100 -8.95 8.28 21.50
CA LEU A 100 -7.88 7.50 22.15
C LEU A 100 -8.16 7.13 23.62
N ASN A 101 -9.08 7.80 24.33
CA ASN A 101 -9.24 7.61 25.79
C ASN A 101 -10.65 7.32 26.32
N LEU A 102 -11.67 7.12 25.47
CA LEU A 102 -13.00 6.70 25.93
C LEU A 102 -13.25 5.22 25.62
N GLN A 103 -13.42 4.43 26.69
CA GLN A 103 -13.82 3.03 26.65
C GLN A 103 -15.03 2.84 25.72
N LYS A 104 -14.79 2.19 24.57
CA LYS A 104 -15.81 1.88 23.56
C LYS A 104 -16.82 0.86 24.08
N THR A 105 -18.09 1.25 24.20
CA THR A 105 -19.20 0.36 23.82
C THR A 105 -19.33 0.47 22.29
N PRO A 106 -19.37 -0.64 21.53
CA PRO A 106 -18.94 -0.66 20.15
C PRO A 106 -20.03 -0.18 19.18
N ARG A 107 -19.83 0.97 18.53
CA ARG A 107 -20.40 1.21 17.20
C ARG A 107 -19.34 0.94 16.15
N LYS A 108 -19.72 0.10 15.18
CA LYS A 108 -18.91 -0.53 14.14
C LYS A 108 -18.23 0.52 13.25
N THR A 109 -17.09 1.02 13.68
CA THR A 109 -16.08 1.61 12.79
C THR A 109 -15.71 0.54 11.76
N ALA A 110 -15.54 0.90 10.48
CA ALA A 110 -14.83 0.04 9.53
C ALA A 110 -13.44 -0.17 10.12
N ARG A 111 -13.27 -1.29 10.83
CA ARG A 111 -11.97 -1.74 11.30
C ARG A 111 -11.18 -2.01 10.03
N ILE A 112 -9.92 -1.61 9.99
CA ILE A 112 -8.96 -2.30 9.13
C ILE A 112 -9.13 -3.76 9.51
N TRP A 113 -9.76 -4.51 8.61
CA TRP A 113 -9.92 -5.93 8.82
C TRP A 113 -8.57 -6.52 8.45
N GLU A 114 -7.68 -6.50 9.42
CA GLU A 114 -6.44 -7.25 9.35
C GLU A 114 -6.86 -8.71 9.30
N MET A 115 -6.75 -9.29 8.10
CA MET A 115 -6.88 -10.73 7.93
C MET A 115 -5.82 -11.36 8.80
N ASN A 116 -6.23 -12.05 9.86
CA ASN A 116 -5.29 -12.83 10.64
C ASN A 116 -4.85 -14.02 9.77
N LEU A 117 -3.69 -13.87 9.13
CA LEU A 117 -3.09 -14.89 8.28
C LEU A 117 -2.76 -16.16 9.09
N GLU A 118 -2.49 -16.03 10.40
CA GLU A 118 -2.31 -17.17 11.30
C GLU A 118 -3.62 -17.96 11.44
N GLU A 119 -4.77 -17.28 11.58
CA GLU A 119 -6.08 -17.94 11.66
C GLU A 119 -6.46 -18.65 10.35
N LEU A 120 -6.09 -18.08 9.20
CA LEU A 120 -6.24 -18.76 7.90
C LEU A 120 -5.33 -19.98 7.78
N LYS A 121 -4.12 -19.90 8.32
CA LYS A 121 -3.16 -21.01 8.33
C LYS A 121 -3.64 -22.15 9.23
N ASP A 122 -4.11 -21.83 10.43
CA ASP A 122 -4.68 -22.81 11.37
C ASP A 122 -5.91 -23.52 10.81
N LYS A 123 -6.70 -22.81 9.98
CA LYS A 123 -7.85 -23.38 9.26
C LYS A 123 -7.46 -24.12 7.97
N GLY A 124 -6.17 -24.17 7.62
CA GLY A 124 -5.69 -24.78 6.37
C GLY A 124 -6.12 -24.04 5.09
N LEU A 125 -6.53 -22.78 5.23
CA LEU A 125 -7.04 -21.94 4.14
C LEU A 125 -5.97 -21.00 3.55
N PHE A 126 -4.74 -21.03 4.09
CA PHE A 126 -3.63 -20.31 3.50
C PHE A 126 -3.10 -21.04 2.26
N MET A 127 -3.65 -20.67 1.11
CA MET A 127 -3.16 -21.12 -0.20
C MET A 127 -2.39 -19.97 -0.86
N PRO A 128 -1.04 -20.01 -0.87
CA PRO A 128 -0.26 -18.93 -1.48
C PRO A 128 -0.56 -18.85 -2.99
N PRO A 129 -0.82 -17.64 -3.54
CA PRO A 129 -1.12 -17.48 -4.95
C PRO A 129 0.08 -17.80 -5.85
N VAL A 130 1.29 -17.76 -5.29
CA VAL A 130 2.54 -18.08 -5.97
C VAL A 130 3.35 -19.05 -5.11
N GLU A 131 3.75 -20.17 -5.72
CA GLU A 131 4.58 -21.19 -5.09
C GLU A 131 5.88 -21.38 -5.85
N LYS A 132 6.93 -21.80 -5.14
CA LYS A 132 8.19 -22.23 -5.74
C LYS A 132 8.40 -23.72 -5.54
N LYS A 133 8.82 -24.41 -6.60
CA LYS A 133 9.16 -25.85 -6.57
C LYS A 133 10.56 -26.05 -7.09
N TYR A 134 11.43 -26.62 -6.24
CA TYR A 134 12.77 -27.03 -6.61
C TYR A 134 12.75 -28.36 -7.35
N LEU A 135 13.61 -28.50 -8.36
CA LEU A 135 13.71 -29.65 -9.23
C LEU A 135 15.17 -29.93 -9.57
N GLU A 136 15.52 -31.21 -9.57
CA GLU A 136 16.72 -31.73 -10.20
C GLU A 136 16.30 -32.50 -11.46
N LEU A 137 16.67 -31.97 -12.62
CA LEU A 137 16.35 -32.55 -13.92
C LEU A 137 17.56 -33.36 -14.42
N PRO A 138 17.34 -34.50 -15.09
CA PRO A 138 18.44 -35.22 -15.73
C PRO A 138 18.92 -34.43 -16.95
N GLU A 139 20.24 -34.42 -17.14
CA GLU A 139 20.85 -33.81 -18.31
C GLU A 139 20.41 -34.54 -19.61
N PRO A 140 20.24 -33.83 -20.74
CA PRO A 140 19.99 -34.44 -22.03
C PRO A 140 21.12 -35.39 -22.41
N THR A 141 20.75 -36.56 -22.94
CA THR A 141 21.72 -37.54 -23.44
C THR A 141 21.35 -37.91 -24.88
N SER A 142 22.23 -38.64 -25.58
CA SER A 142 21.92 -39.15 -26.92
C SER A 142 20.67 -40.06 -26.95
N GLN A 143 20.30 -40.66 -25.81
CA GLN A 143 19.11 -41.50 -25.67
C GLN A 143 17.88 -40.72 -25.14
N ASP A 144 18.08 -39.52 -24.57
CA ASP A 144 17.03 -38.64 -24.05
C ASP A 144 17.20 -37.22 -24.61
N ASN A 145 16.53 -36.99 -25.73
CA ASN A 145 16.48 -35.73 -26.46
C ASN A 145 15.22 -34.89 -26.14
N LEU A 146 14.60 -35.10 -24.96
CA LEU A 146 13.37 -34.41 -24.60
C LEU A 146 13.58 -32.88 -24.54
N PRO A 147 12.70 -32.07 -25.15
CA PRO A 147 12.79 -30.61 -25.08
C PRO A 147 12.73 -30.07 -23.66
N ASP A 148 13.46 -29.00 -23.38
CA ASP A 148 13.62 -28.42 -22.03
C ASP A 148 12.27 -28.09 -21.35
N VAL A 149 11.30 -27.54 -22.09
CA VAL A 149 9.95 -27.26 -21.57
C VAL A 149 9.23 -28.54 -21.20
N THR A 150 9.28 -29.56 -22.06
CA THR A 150 8.63 -30.85 -21.80
C THR A 150 9.29 -31.58 -20.65
N ARG A 151 10.62 -31.48 -20.53
CA ARG A 151 11.42 -32.01 -19.40
C ARG A 151 11.00 -31.35 -18.09
N LEU A 152 10.85 -30.02 -18.06
CA LEU A 152 10.38 -29.32 -16.88
C LEU A 152 8.97 -29.77 -16.46
N ILE A 153 8.03 -29.82 -17.42
CA ILE A 153 6.63 -30.20 -17.15
C ILE A 153 6.54 -31.65 -16.65
N SER A 154 7.26 -32.58 -17.29
CA SER A 154 7.20 -34.00 -16.92
C SER A 154 7.72 -34.25 -15.51
N PHE A 155 8.79 -33.55 -15.10
CA PHE A 155 9.35 -33.65 -13.77
C PHE A 155 8.52 -32.93 -12.71
N LEU A 156 7.91 -31.79 -13.03
CA LEU A 156 6.92 -31.16 -12.14
C LEU A 156 5.74 -32.10 -11.87
N LYS A 157 5.24 -32.78 -12.91
CA LYS A 157 4.18 -33.78 -12.76
C LYS A 157 4.63 -34.97 -11.92
N ALA A 158 5.81 -35.52 -12.20
CA ALA A 158 6.29 -36.74 -11.55
C ALA A 158 6.73 -36.54 -10.09
N LYS A 159 7.32 -35.37 -9.75
CA LYS A 159 7.89 -35.10 -8.42
C LYS A 159 6.99 -34.30 -7.51
N HIS A 160 6.15 -33.42 -8.06
CA HIS A 160 5.32 -32.48 -7.28
C HIS A 160 3.82 -32.65 -7.55
N ASP A 161 3.42 -33.69 -8.28
CA ASP A 161 2.01 -33.97 -8.63
C ASP A 161 1.31 -32.79 -9.35
N GLU A 162 2.10 -32.00 -10.09
CA GLU A 162 1.60 -30.80 -10.76
C GLU A 162 0.94 -31.13 -12.10
N HIS A 163 -0.27 -30.61 -12.27
CA HIS A 163 -1.11 -30.89 -13.43
C HIS A 163 -1.59 -29.62 -14.10
N ARG A 164 -1.98 -29.74 -15.38
CA ARG A 164 -2.57 -28.64 -16.18
C ARG A 164 -1.69 -27.38 -16.18
N LEU A 165 -0.39 -27.58 -16.39
CA LEU A 165 0.61 -26.53 -16.43
C LEU A 165 0.60 -25.78 -17.76
N VAL A 166 0.85 -24.47 -17.72
CA VAL A 166 1.14 -23.62 -18.87
C VAL A 166 2.45 -22.91 -18.62
N VAL A 167 3.39 -23.01 -19.54
CA VAL A 167 4.67 -22.29 -19.44
C VAL A 167 4.54 -20.99 -20.22
N GLU A 168 4.79 -19.87 -19.55
CA GLU A 168 4.66 -18.57 -20.19
C GLU A 168 5.82 -18.31 -21.15
N LEU A 169 5.54 -17.54 -22.22
CA LEU A 169 6.54 -17.23 -23.25
C LEU A 169 7.85 -16.64 -22.69
N PRO A 170 7.85 -15.73 -21.70
CA PRO A 170 9.09 -15.24 -21.10
C PRO A 170 9.94 -16.34 -20.46
N VAL A 171 9.32 -17.40 -19.95
CA VAL A 171 10.03 -18.58 -19.40
C VAL A 171 10.57 -19.43 -20.54
N ILE A 172 9.77 -19.73 -21.55
CA ILE A 172 10.17 -20.54 -22.71
C ILE A 172 11.42 -19.93 -23.40
N ARG A 173 11.48 -18.61 -23.51
CA ARG A 173 12.60 -17.91 -24.17
C ARG A 173 13.95 -18.06 -23.45
N LYS A 174 13.96 -18.34 -22.15
CA LYS A 174 15.17 -18.37 -21.31
C LYS A 174 15.45 -19.72 -20.64
N ILE A 175 14.52 -20.67 -20.75
CA ILE A 175 14.58 -21.95 -20.05
C ILE A 175 15.87 -22.72 -20.37
N SER A 176 16.27 -22.75 -21.65
CA SER A 176 17.47 -23.45 -22.12
C SER A 176 18.73 -22.98 -21.39
N ASP A 177 18.93 -21.67 -21.31
CA ASP A 177 20.13 -21.09 -20.69
C ASP A 177 20.12 -21.30 -19.19
N ILE A 178 18.96 -21.13 -18.54
CA ILE A 178 18.82 -21.27 -17.09
C ILE A 178 19.05 -22.73 -16.64
N LEU A 179 18.53 -23.71 -17.38
CA LEU A 179 18.77 -25.13 -17.07
C LEU A 179 20.26 -25.45 -17.10
N ARG A 180 20.98 -24.98 -18.12
CA ARG A 180 22.43 -25.22 -18.27
C ARG A 180 23.24 -24.49 -17.21
N GLN A 181 22.91 -23.22 -16.92
CA GLN A 181 23.56 -22.44 -15.86
C GLN A 181 23.40 -23.08 -14.48
N GLY A 182 22.25 -23.70 -14.22
CA GLY A 182 21.97 -24.38 -12.96
C GLY A 182 22.46 -25.83 -12.88
N ASN A 183 23.19 -26.34 -13.87
CA ASN A 183 23.51 -27.77 -14.00
C ASN A 183 22.25 -28.65 -13.81
N PHE A 184 21.16 -28.25 -14.47
CA PHE A 184 19.84 -28.87 -14.43
C PHE A 184 19.17 -28.91 -13.05
N LYS A 185 19.71 -28.17 -12.07
CA LYS A 185 19.07 -27.87 -10.79
C LYS A 185 18.40 -26.50 -10.88
N VAL A 186 17.08 -26.47 -10.76
CA VAL A 186 16.29 -25.26 -11.01
C VAL A 186 15.13 -25.14 -10.04
N THR A 187 14.67 -23.91 -9.82
CA THR A 187 13.45 -23.60 -9.10
C THR A 187 12.42 -23.01 -10.07
N ALA A 188 11.27 -23.67 -10.20
CA ALA A 188 10.13 -23.16 -10.97
C ALA A 188 9.21 -22.33 -10.06
N THR A 189 8.74 -21.18 -10.55
CA THR A 189 7.74 -20.35 -9.86
C THR A 189 6.39 -20.54 -10.54
N LEU A 190 5.41 -21.01 -9.76
CA LEU A 190 4.07 -21.39 -10.18
C LEU A 190 3.06 -20.36 -9.67
N ALA A 191 2.33 -19.72 -10.57
CA ALA A 191 1.16 -18.91 -10.24
C ALA A 191 -0.10 -19.79 -10.25
N ARG A 192 -0.74 -19.90 -9.09
CA ARG A 192 -1.96 -20.68 -8.89
C ARG A 192 -3.17 -19.93 -9.45
N PRO A 193 -4.13 -20.64 -10.08
CA PRO A 193 -5.35 -20.00 -10.52
C PRO A 193 -6.24 -19.64 -9.31
N VAL A 194 -6.88 -18.47 -9.38
CA VAL A 194 -7.87 -18.04 -8.37
C VAL A 194 -9.17 -18.85 -8.49
N LEU A 195 -9.52 -19.29 -9.70
CA LEU A 195 -10.74 -20.05 -9.99
C LEU A 195 -10.44 -21.53 -10.18
N SER A 196 -11.23 -22.38 -9.52
CA SER A 196 -11.18 -23.83 -9.66
C SER A 196 -11.30 -24.26 -11.13
N GLY A 197 -10.43 -25.17 -11.56
CA GLY A 197 -10.46 -25.72 -12.91
C GLY A 197 -9.76 -24.89 -13.98
N ARG A 198 -9.03 -23.82 -13.62
CA ARG A 198 -8.07 -23.15 -14.52
C ARG A 198 -6.68 -23.80 -14.45
N LYS A 199 -5.79 -23.36 -15.35
CA LYS A 199 -4.43 -23.89 -15.47
C LYS A 199 -3.49 -23.17 -14.51
N THR A 200 -2.48 -23.86 -14.03
CA THR A 200 -1.37 -23.27 -13.25
C THR A 200 -0.33 -22.74 -14.23
N HIS A 201 0.16 -21.53 -14.00
CA HIS A 201 1.12 -20.89 -14.89
C HIS A 201 2.54 -20.97 -14.32
N ILE A 202 3.50 -21.44 -15.11
CA ILE A 202 4.92 -21.30 -14.81
C ILE A 202 5.36 -19.92 -15.31
N ILE A 203 5.44 -18.98 -14.39
CA ILE A 203 5.70 -17.56 -14.67
C ILE A 203 7.19 -17.21 -14.61
N HIS A 204 7.99 -18.03 -13.91
CA HIS A 204 9.41 -17.80 -13.74
C HIS A 204 10.19 -19.10 -13.52
N ILE A 205 11.48 -19.08 -13.83
CA ILE A 205 12.43 -20.16 -13.54
C ILE A 205 13.78 -19.55 -13.14
N GLN A 206 14.46 -20.16 -12.16
CA GLN A 206 15.73 -19.71 -11.61
C GLN A 206 16.71 -20.89 -11.50
N PRO A 207 18.02 -20.68 -11.68
CA PRO A 207 19.03 -21.70 -11.42
C PRO A 207 19.18 -21.94 -9.91
N GLY A 208 19.47 -23.19 -9.53
CA GLY A 208 19.64 -23.61 -8.13
C GLY A 208 18.33 -23.69 -7.34
N ASP A 209 18.46 -23.83 -6.01
CA ASP A 209 17.34 -23.80 -5.06
C ASP A 209 17.14 -22.36 -4.55
N THR A 210 15.95 -21.83 -4.80
CA THR A 210 15.51 -20.50 -4.34
C THR A 210 14.14 -20.56 -3.67
N THR A 211 13.74 -21.76 -3.22
CA THR A 211 12.45 -22.00 -2.56
C THR A 211 12.33 -21.26 -1.23
N ASP A 212 13.46 -20.95 -0.59
CA ASP A 212 13.59 -20.16 0.65
C ASP A 212 13.23 -18.68 0.51
N ARG A 213 13.07 -18.19 -0.73
CA ARG A 213 12.84 -16.77 -1.04
C ARG A 213 11.56 -16.61 -1.82
N ASN A 214 10.42 -16.60 -1.13
CA ASN A 214 9.10 -16.37 -1.71
C ASN A 214 8.30 -15.37 -0.87
N TYR A 215 8.11 -14.16 -1.39
CA TYR A 215 7.48 -13.06 -0.66
C TYR A 215 6.36 -12.45 -1.50
N ALA A 216 5.38 -11.87 -0.82
CA ALA A 216 4.30 -11.10 -1.43
C ALA A 216 4.15 -9.75 -0.74
N ILE A 217 3.55 -8.79 -1.44
CA ILE A 217 3.09 -7.55 -0.84
C ILE A 217 1.58 -7.52 -0.96
N ALA A 218 0.89 -7.38 0.17
CA ALA A 218 -0.53 -7.07 0.22
C ALA A 218 -0.67 -5.55 0.32
N VAL A 219 -1.43 -4.92 -0.58
CA VAL A 219 -1.60 -3.47 -0.61
C VAL A 219 -3.10 -3.13 -0.57
N ASP A 220 -3.48 -2.28 0.38
CA ASP A 220 -4.78 -1.63 0.44
C ASP A 220 -4.64 -0.19 -0.03
N VAL A 221 -5.36 0.17 -1.10
CA VAL A 221 -5.28 1.48 -1.73
C VAL A 221 -6.60 2.21 -1.47
N GLY A 222 -6.62 2.98 -0.39
CA GLY A 222 -7.70 3.91 -0.08
C GLY A 222 -7.54 5.25 -0.78
N THR A 223 -8.60 6.07 -0.77
CA THR A 223 -8.57 7.41 -1.40
C THR A 223 -7.66 8.39 -0.67
N THR A 224 -7.41 8.19 0.63
CA THR A 224 -6.60 9.06 1.49
C THR A 224 -5.36 8.38 2.02
N THR A 225 -5.33 7.04 2.03
CA THR A 225 -4.28 6.26 2.68
C THR A 225 -3.96 5.05 1.82
N VAL A 226 -2.67 4.77 1.66
CA VAL A 226 -2.15 3.51 1.12
C VAL A 226 -1.50 2.75 2.27
N TYR A 227 -1.86 1.49 2.42
CA TYR A 227 -1.28 0.59 3.41
C TYR A 227 -0.71 -0.64 2.71
N ALA A 228 0.47 -1.09 3.12
CA ALA A 228 1.13 -2.25 2.55
C ALA A 228 1.72 -3.15 3.63
N GLN A 229 1.67 -4.46 3.39
CA GLN A 229 2.30 -5.49 4.21
C GLN A 229 3.20 -6.36 3.34
N LEU A 230 4.43 -6.59 3.79
CA LEU A 230 5.33 -7.59 3.23
C LEU A 230 5.09 -8.92 3.94
N VAL A 231 4.76 -9.95 3.18
CA VAL A 231 4.40 -11.28 3.67
C VAL A 231 5.38 -12.30 3.15
N ASP A 232 5.88 -13.16 4.03
CA ASP A 232 6.58 -14.40 3.64
C ASP A 232 5.54 -15.45 3.25
N LEU A 233 5.58 -15.91 1.99
CA LEU A 233 4.64 -16.89 1.46
C LEU A 233 4.94 -18.34 1.90
N ILE A 234 6.11 -18.59 2.51
CA ILE A 234 6.48 -19.89 3.05
C ILE A 234 5.88 -20.05 4.44
N SER A 235 6.16 -19.09 5.32
CA SER A 235 5.66 -19.12 6.70
C SER A 235 4.25 -18.55 6.85
N GLY A 236 3.82 -17.66 5.97
CA GLY A 236 2.60 -16.86 6.10
C GLY A 236 2.76 -15.62 6.99
N ASN A 237 3.96 -15.37 7.52
CA ASN A 237 4.19 -14.30 8.48
C ASN A 237 4.28 -12.93 7.79
N VAL A 238 3.76 -11.90 8.44
CA VAL A 238 3.99 -10.50 8.06
C VAL A 238 5.38 -10.09 8.56
N LEU A 239 6.27 -9.74 7.63
CA LEU A 239 7.65 -9.34 7.93
C LEU A 239 7.78 -7.84 8.18
N ALA A 240 6.97 -7.04 7.50
CA ALA A 240 6.96 -5.59 7.63
C ALA A 240 5.61 -5.03 7.21
N GLN A 241 5.24 -3.87 7.75
CA GLN A 241 4.04 -3.15 7.35
C GLN A 241 4.26 -1.65 7.42
N PHE A 242 3.65 -0.93 6.49
CA PHE A 242 3.77 0.52 6.41
C PHE A 242 2.50 1.12 5.80
N GLY A 243 2.11 2.28 6.31
CA GLY A 243 0.99 3.05 5.77
C GLY A 243 1.36 4.51 5.67
N ASP A 244 0.94 5.13 4.57
CA ASP A 244 1.13 6.57 4.34
C ASP A 244 -0.11 7.16 3.67
N TYR A 245 -0.17 8.48 3.62
CA TYR A 245 -1.15 9.18 2.82
C TYR A 245 -0.84 8.98 1.34
N ASN A 246 -1.89 8.84 0.52
CA ASN A 246 -1.74 8.74 -0.93
C ASN A 246 -1.33 10.07 -1.56
#